data_AF-K2BZH9-F1
#
_entry.id   AF-K2BZH9-F1
#
_cell.length_a   1.000
_cell.length_b   1.000
_cell.length_c   1.000
_cell.angle_alpha   90.00
_cell.angle_beta   90.00
_cell.angle_gamma   90.00
#
_symmetry.space_group_name_H-M   'P 1'
#
loop_
_entity.id
_entity.type
_entity.pdbx_description
1 polymer ?
#
loop_
_entity_poly.entity_id
_entity_poly.type
_entity_poly.pdbx_seq_one_letter_code
_entity_poly.pdbx_strand_id
1 'polypeptide(L)'
;MSGEIVKLGTNWVQAKTDSIPAIVNGYYCETRDVFQARLDSMRQLWIQQNVLSEDLVYLGAALAGEIGNNSFDHNGGHWPDVPGVFFGYDLSSKTVVLADRGQGVLATLKKVKPELANDQEALETAFKEKLSGRAPENRGNGLKFVRQTIHDQKLHLSFYSGTAQAELNDTIITGSAQHMVQGCLAILSF
;
A
#
# COMPACT_ATOMS: atom_id res chain seq x y z
N MET A 1 7.25 -19.19 -3.36
CA MET A 1 6.30 -18.88 -2.29
C MET A 1 5.77 -17.44 -2.35
N SER A 2 6.12 -16.62 -3.35
CA SER A 2 5.54 -15.27 -3.58
C SER A 2 4.02 -15.22 -3.63
N GLY A 3 3.39 -16.23 -4.23
CA GLY A 3 1.95 -16.23 -4.45
C GLY A 3 1.10 -16.36 -3.19
N GLU A 4 1.64 -16.90 -2.09
CA GLU A 4 0.84 -17.15 -0.90
C GLU A 4 0.52 -15.85 -0.14
N ILE A 5 1.53 -15.01 0.13
CA ILE A 5 1.30 -13.76 0.86
C ILE A 5 0.48 -12.75 0.06
N VAL A 6 0.70 -12.72 -1.26
CA VAL A 6 -0.13 -11.94 -2.19
C VAL A 6 -1.57 -12.42 -2.15
N LYS A 7 -1.79 -13.75 -2.22
CA LYS A 7 -3.15 -14.32 -2.12
C LYS A 7 -3.82 -13.97 -0.78
N LEU A 8 -3.08 -13.98 0.33
CA LEU A 8 -3.61 -13.58 1.64
C LEU A 8 -4.01 -12.09 1.67
N GLY A 9 -3.17 -11.20 1.15
CA GLY A 9 -3.49 -9.77 1.04
C GLY A 9 -4.66 -9.48 0.09
N THR A 10 -4.74 -10.19 -1.04
CA THR A 10 -5.88 -10.09 -1.96
C THR A 10 -7.17 -10.58 -1.30
N ASN A 11 -7.11 -11.72 -0.58
CA ASN A 11 -8.25 -12.22 0.17
C ASN A 11 -8.70 -11.22 1.25
N TRP A 12 -7.76 -10.53 1.92
CA TRP A 12 -8.08 -9.52 2.93
C TRP A 12 -8.98 -8.41 2.38
N VAL A 13 -8.71 -7.90 1.17
CA VAL A 13 -9.50 -6.80 0.57
C VAL A 13 -10.74 -7.26 -0.19
N GLN A 14 -10.90 -8.56 -0.43
CA GLN A 14 -12.03 -9.14 -1.16
C GLN A 14 -13.00 -9.92 -0.28
N ALA A 15 -12.58 -10.35 0.90
CA ALA A 15 -13.43 -11.08 1.83
C ALA A 15 -14.61 -10.23 2.28
N LYS A 16 -15.74 -10.89 2.54
CA LYS A 16 -16.84 -10.28 3.31
C LYS A 16 -16.38 -10.12 4.76
N THR A 17 -16.86 -9.08 5.45
CA THR A 17 -16.49 -8.76 6.83
C THR A 17 -16.61 -9.97 7.76
N ASP A 18 -17.74 -10.69 7.73
CA ASP A 18 -17.99 -11.88 8.57
C ASP A 18 -17.17 -13.11 8.19
N SER A 19 -16.44 -13.03 7.07
CA SER A 19 -15.61 -14.10 6.51
C SER A 19 -14.13 -13.71 6.44
N ILE A 20 -13.74 -12.60 7.06
CA ILE A 20 -12.33 -12.22 7.18
C ILE A 20 -11.64 -13.36 7.94
N PRO A 21 -10.70 -14.07 7.30
CA PRO A 21 -10.16 -15.29 7.88
C PRO A 21 -9.49 -15.02 9.23
N ALA A 22 -9.73 -15.89 10.23
CA ALA A 22 -8.92 -15.91 11.45
C ALA A 22 -7.41 -16.11 11.16
N ILE A 23 -7.09 -16.60 9.95
CA ILE A 23 -5.73 -16.84 9.41
C ILE A 23 -4.91 -15.54 9.28
N VAL A 24 -5.53 -14.36 9.33
CA VAL A 24 -4.80 -13.08 9.24
C VAL A 24 -4.14 -12.68 10.58
N ASN A 25 -4.31 -13.46 11.66
CA ASN A 25 -3.75 -13.13 12.99
C ASN A 25 -2.23 -12.86 13.01
N GLY A 26 -1.46 -13.37 12.05
CA GLY A 26 -0.02 -13.07 11.92
C GLY A 26 0.34 -11.82 11.11
N TYR A 27 -0.58 -11.33 10.28
CA TYR A 27 -0.34 -10.25 9.32
C TYR A 27 -1.19 -9.00 9.60
N TYR A 28 -2.25 -9.15 10.37
CA TYR A 28 -3.14 -8.05 10.76
C TYR A 28 -2.48 -7.11 11.76
N CYS A 29 -2.44 -5.84 11.42
CA CYS A 29 -1.97 -4.75 12.26
C CYS A 29 -3.16 -3.83 12.53
N GLU A 30 -3.81 -4.03 13.68
CA GLU A 30 -4.97 -3.26 14.09
C GLU A 30 -4.67 -1.77 14.23
N THR A 31 -3.48 -1.45 14.73
CA THR A 31 -3.08 -0.08 15.03
C THR A 31 -1.76 0.29 14.34
N ARG A 32 -1.52 1.60 14.25
CA ARG A 32 -0.32 2.15 13.63
C ARG A 32 0.96 1.73 14.34
N ASP A 33 0.94 1.68 15.66
CA ASP A 33 2.08 1.25 16.48
C ASP A 33 2.41 -0.24 16.27
N VAL A 34 1.38 -1.11 16.16
CA VAL A 34 1.57 -2.52 15.81
C VAL A 34 2.19 -2.64 14.41
N PHE A 35 1.70 -1.87 13.44
CA PHE A 35 2.28 -1.83 12.09
C PHE A 35 3.75 -1.38 12.11
N GLN A 36 4.08 -0.29 12.81
CA GLN A 36 5.45 0.23 12.90
C GLN A 36 6.41 -0.77 13.55
N ALA A 37 6.00 -1.42 14.64
CA ALA A 37 6.81 -2.44 15.29
C ALA A 37 7.10 -3.65 14.37
N ARG A 38 6.12 -4.05 13.56
CA ARG A 38 6.31 -5.13 12.57
C ARG A 38 7.17 -4.70 11.39
N LEU A 39 7.03 -3.46 10.93
CA LEU A 39 7.89 -2.89 9.89
C LEU A 39 9.36 -2.87 10.34
N ASP A 40 9.61 -2.49 11.59
CA ASP A 40 10.95 -2.56 12.18
C ASP A 40 11.47 -3.99 12.28
N SER A 41 10.61 -4.93 12.66
CA SER A 41 10.96 -6.36 12.72
C SER A 41 11.32 -6.91 11.33
N MET A 42 10.55 -6.56 10.29
CA MET A 42 10.85 -6.92 8.90
C MET A 42 12.23 -6.40 8.48
N ARG A 43 12.49 -5.11 8.73
CA ARG A 43 13.77 -4.47 8.40
C ARG A 43 14.95 -5.19 9.06
N GLN A 44 14.86 -5.44 10.36
CA GLN A 44 15.91 -6.16 11.11
C GLN A 44 16.13 -7.56 10.53
N LEU A 45 15.05 -8.29 10.26
CA LEU A 45 15.12 -9.64 9.72
C LEU A 45 15.78 -9.65 8.33
N TRP A 46 15.44 -8.71 7.45
CA TRP A 46 16.02 -8.64 6.10
C TRP A 46 17.52 -8.30 6.12
N ILE A 47 17.95 -7.43 7.04
CA ILE A 47 19.37 -7.14 7.27
C ILE A 47 20.08 -8.39 7.79
N GLN A 48 19.56 -9.03 8.84
CA GLN A 48 20.17 -10.22 9.45
C GLN A 48 20.31 -11.40 8.47
N GLN A 49 19.34 -11.56 7.59
CA GLN A 49 19.34 -12.63 6.58
C GLN A 49 20.06 -12.22 5.28
N ASN A 50 20.60 -11.00 5.21
CA ASN A 50 21.30 -10.45 4.04
C ASN A 50 20.52 -10.64 2.73
N VAL A 51 19.20 -10.39 2.77
CA VAL A 51 18.27 -10.67 1.66
C VAL A 51 18.43 -9.67 0.52
N LEU A 52 18.67 -8.40 0.89
CA LEU A 52 18.92 -7.26 0.01
C LEU A 52 20.12 -6.47 0.57
N SER A 53 20.66 -5.53 -0.21
CA SER A 53 21.60 -4.55 0.34
C SER A 53 20.93 -3.73 1.45
N GLU A 54 21.69 -3.33 2.47
CA GLU A 54 21.15 -2.57 3.59
C GLU A 54 20.40 -1.32 3.12
N ASP A 55 20.98 -0.55 2.19
CA ASP A 55 20.35 0.63 1.59
C ASP A 55 18.95 0.31 1.01
N LEU A 56 18.83 -0.81 0.31
CA LEU A 56 17.55 -1.22 -0.27
C LEU A 56 16.57 -1.74 0.79
N VAL A 57 17.05 -2.34 1.88
CA VAL A 57 16.21 -2.69 3.03
C VAL A 57 15.66 -1.43 3.71
N TYR A 58 16.49 -0.40 3.93
CA TYR A 58 16.04 0.87 4.50
C TYR A 58 15.03 1.57 3.57
N LEU A 59 15.29 1.61 2.27
CA LEU A 59 14.37 2.16 1.28
C LEU A 59 13.05 1.37 1.23
N GLY A 60 13.12 0.04 1.26
CA GLY A 60 11.94 -0.82 1.30
C GLY A 60 11.08 -0.59 2.54
N ALA A 61 11.71 -0.45 3.71
CA ALA A 61 11.01 -0.10 4.93
C ALA A 61 10.37 1.28 4.85
N ALA A 62 11.05 2.27 4.27
CA ALA A 62 10.49 3.60 4.04
C ALA A 62 9.27 3.55 3.10
N LEU A 63 9.35 2.81 1.99
CA LEU A 63 8.23 2.63 1.06
C LEU A 63 7.01 1.99 1.72
N ALA A 64 7.23 0.85 2.39
CA ALA A 64 6.16 0.17 3.11
C ALA A 64 5.58 1.05 4.22
N GLY A 65 6.43 1.79 4.94
CA GLY A 65 6.02 2.76 5.96
C GLY A 65 5.13 3.87 5.42
N GLU A 66 5.51 4.51 4.31
CA GLU A 66 4.69 5.55 3.67
C GLU A 66 3.33 5.02 3.21
N ILE A 67 3.29 3.85 2.58
CA ILE A 67 2.04 3.24 2.10
C ILE A 67 1.15 2.84 3.29
N GLY A 68 1.71 2.17 4.30
CA GLY A 68 0.96 1.70 5.45
C GLY A 68 0.46 2.84 6.34
N ASN A 69 1.28 3.87 6.57
CA ASN A 69 0.86 5.04 7.36
C ASN A 69 -0.30 5.80 6.69
N ASN A 70 -0.30 5.92 5.36
CA ASN A 70 -1.41 6.52 4.60
C ASN A 70 -2.74 5.81 4.87
N SER A 71 -2.72 4.49 5.07
CA SER A 71 -3.92 3.71 5.43
C SER A 71 -4.53 4.23 6.74
N PHE A 72 -3.72 4.50 7.75
CA PHE A 72 -4.19 5.01 9.03
C PHE A 72 -4.55 6.50 8.97
N ASP A 73 -3.76 7.32 8.27
CA ASP A 73 -3.98 8.77 8.18
C ASP A 73 -5.27 9.13 7.44
N HIS A 74 -5.60 8.43 6.35
CA HIS A 74 -6.77 8.76 5.52
C HIS A 74 -8.06 8.09 5.99
N ASN A 75 -7.96 7.01 6.77
CA ASN A 75 -9.12 6.30 7.31
C ASN A 75 -9.38 6.57 8.79
N GLY A 76 -8.56 7.37 9.48
CA GLY A 76 -8.74 7.68 10.91
C GLY A 76 -10.18 8.10 11.24
N GLY A 77 -10.89 7.24 11.98
CA GLY A 77 -12.31 7.43 12.37
C GLY A 77 -13.36 7.15 11.28
N HIS A 78 -12.96 6.72 10.07
CA HIS A 78 -13.81 6.57 8.89
C HIS A 78 -13.59 5.22 8.17
N TRP A 79 -13.23 4.19 8.90
CA TRP A 79 -13.14 2.83 8.36
C TRP A 79 -14.54 2.32 8.00
N PRO A 80 -14.78 1.84 6.77
CA PRO A 80 -16.07 1.28 6.37
C PRO A 80 -16.45 0.03 7.17
N ASP A 81 -15.47 -0.80 7.53
CA ASP A 81 -15.69 -2.01 8.32
C ASP A 81 -14.56 -2.29 9.32
N VAL A 82 -13.53 -3.04 8.94
CA VAL A 82 -12.45 -3.49 9.83
C VAL A 82 -11.31 -2.50 9.75
N PRO A 83 -10.97 -1.83 10.87
CA PRO A 83 -9.84 -0.91 10.90
C PRO A 83 -8.51 -1.64 10.76
N GLY A 84 -7.46 -0.92 10.41
CA GLY A 84 -6.10 -1.45 10.37
C GLY A 84 -5.68 -2.00 9.02
N VAL A 85 -4.50 -2.61 9.00
CA VAL A 85 -3.84 -3.04 7.76
C VAL A 85 -3.39 -4.50 7.84
N PHE A 86 -3.55 -5.23 6.75
CA PHE A 86 -2.75 -6.40 6.44
C PHE A 86 -1.33 -5.94 6.11
N PHE A 87 -0.33 -6.50 6.78
CA PHE A 87 1.08 -6.31 6.48
C PHE A 87 1.78 -7.66 6.49
N GLY A 88 2.26 -8.07 5.32
CA GLY A 88 2.94 -9.33 5.13
C GLY A 88 4.14 -9.20 4.20
N TYR A 89 5.13 -10.08 4.37
CA TYR A 89 6.33 -10.05 3.54
C TYR A 89 6.91 -11.46 3.38
N ASP A 90 7.57 -11.71 2.25
CA ASP A 90 8.26 -12.95 1.91
C ASP A 90 9.72 -12.63 1.54
N LEU A 91 10.67 -13.23 2.27
CA LEU A 91 12.10 -13.01 2.06
C LEU A 91 12.61 -13.68 0.78
N SER A 92 12.05 -14.84 0.41
CA SER A 92 12.50 -15.62 -0.74
C SER A 92 12.15 -14.93 -2.05
N SER A 93 10.94 -14.38 -2.14
CA SER A 93 10.48 -13.63 -3.30
C SER A 93 10.70 -12.13 -3.20
N LYS A 94 11.23 -11.65 -2.07
CA LYS A 94 11.49 -10.23 -1.82
C LYS A 94 10.24 -9.41 -2.09
N THR A 95 9.15 -9.82 -1.47
CA THR A 95 7.83 -9.20 -1.69
C THR A 95 7.30 -8.67 -0.38
N VAL A 96 6.73 -7.47 -0.41
CA VAL A 96 6.00 -6.87 0.70
C VAL A 96 4.58 -6.57 0.22
N VAL A 97 3.59 -6.93 1.03
CA VAL A 97 2.17 -6.74 0.75
C VAL A 97 1.56 -5.92 1.87
N LEU A 98 0.97 -4.79 1.51
CA LEU A 98 0.17 -3.96 2.40
C LEU A 98 -1.25 -3.89 1.87
N ALA A 99 -2.25 -4.04 2.74
CA ALA A 99 -3.63 -3.88 2.32
C ALA A 99 -4.50 -3.34 3.44
N ASP A 100 -5.42 -2.45 3.11
CA ASP A 100 -6.36 -1.85 4.05
C ASP A 100 -7.78 -1.96 3.49
N ARG A 101 -8.80 -1.96 4.37
CA ARG A 101 -10.21 -2.02 3.96
C ARG A 101 -10.91 -0.67 4.09
N GLY A 102 -10.16 0.40 3.88
CA GLY A 102 -10.61 1.78 4.02
C GLY A 102 -11.51 2.28 2.90
N GLN A 103 -11.65 3.61 2.83
CA GLN A 103 -12.50 4.30 1.86
C GLN A 103 -11.96 4.26 0.42
N GLY A 104 -10.69 3.89 0.24
CA GLY A 104 -10.02 3.88 -1.06
C GLY A 104 -9.55 5.27 -1.54
N VAL A 105 -8.81 5.27 -2.65
CA VAL A 105 -8.16 6.47 -3.19
C VAL A 105 -9.16 7.48 -3.75
N LEU A 106 -10.18 7.04 -4.48
CA LEU A 106 -11.19 7.94 -5.07
C LEU A 106 -11.94 8.75 -4.00
N ALA A 107 -12.45 8.09 -2.97
CA ALA A 107 -13.15 8.77 -1.88
C ALA A 107 -12.23 9.73 -1.12
N THR A 108 -10.96 9.36 -0.95
CA THR A 108 -9.95 10.21 -0.31
C THR A 108 -9.66 11.46 -1.14
N LEU A 109 -9.42 11.31 -2.45
CA LEU A 109 -9.11 12.42 -3.33
C LEU A 109 -10.31 13.32 -3.63
N LYS A 110 -11.54 12.79 -3.63
CA LYS A 110 -12.76 13.60 -3.81
C LYS A 110 -12.94 14.71 -2.76
N LYS A 111 -12.29 14.60 -1.60
CA LYS A 111 -12.26 15.66 -0.58
C LYS A 111 -11.55 16.92 -1.06
N VAL A 112 -10.62 16.79 -2.01
CA VAL A 112 -9.80 17.89 -2.56
C VAL A 112 -10.00 18.10 -4.06
N LYS A 113 -10.49 17.09 -4.78
CA LYS A 113 -10.80 17.07 -6.21
C LYS A 113 -12.15 16.39 -6.46
N PRO A 114 -13.26 17.05 -6.11
CA PRO A 114 -14.60 16.48 -6.20
C PRO A 114 -15.02 16.10 -7.63
N GLU A 115 -14.34 16.64 -8.64
CA GLU A 115 -14.57 16.38 -10.06
C GLU A 115 -14.11 14.99 -10.56
N LEU A 116 -13.31 14.25 -9.78
CA LEU A 116 -12.84 12.92 -10.17
C LEU A 116 -14.00 11.96 -10.39
N ALA A 117 -14.09 11.36 -11.58
CA ALA A 117 -15.26 10.58 -11.96
C ALA A 117 -15.19 9.14 -11.43
N ASN A 118 -14.01 8.51 -11.50
CA ASN A 118 -13.86 7.06 -11.29
C ASN A 118 -12.52 6.68 -10.63
N ASP A 119 -12.39 5.41 -10.24
CA ASP A 119 -11.21 4.90 -9.52
C ASP A 119 -9.92 4.99 -10.36
N GLN A 120 -10.01 4.83 -11.68
CA GLN A 120 -8.85 4.91 -12.56
C GLN A 120 -8.30 6.35 -12.60
N GLU A 121 -9.16 7.34 -12.79
CA GLU A 121 -8.78 8.76 -12.72
C GLU A 121 -8.18 9.14 -11.36
N ALA A 122 -8.70 8.55 -10.27
CA ALA A 122 -8.15 8.76 -8.95
C ALA A 122 -6.72 8.19 -8.81
N LEU A 123 -6.46 6.97 -9.30
CA LEU A 123 -5.11 6.40 -9.29
C LEU A 123 -4.15 7.15 -10.22
N GLU A 124 -4.62 7.56 -11.40
CA GLU A 124 -3.85 8.41 -12.31
C GLU A 124 -3.47 9.72 -11.63
N THR A 125 -4.43 10.38 -10.98
CA THR A 125 -4.18 11.61 -10.23
C THR A 125 -3.20 11.38 -9.08
N ALA A 126 -3.38 10.30 -8.31
CA ALA A 126 -2.55 10.00 -7.14
C ALA A 126 -1.07 9.78 -7.49
N PHE A 127 -0.79 9.14 -8.62
CA PHE A 127 0.59 8.78 -9.03
C PHE A 127 1.20 9.70 -10.09
N LYS A 128 0.40 10.30 -10.98
CA LYS A 128 0.93 11.13 -12.09
C LYS A 128 0.93 12.61 -11.76
N GLU A 129 -0.09 13.12 -11.09
CA GLU A 129 -0.19 14.55 -10.84
C GLU A 129 0.63 15.00 -9.63
N LYS A 130 1.23 16.19 -9.74
CA LYS A 130 1.69 16.93 -8.57
C LYS A 130 0.46 17.44 -7.83
N LEU A 131 -0.08 16.64 -6.92
CA LEU A 131 -0.94 17.17 -5.87
C LEU A 131 -0.06 18.07 -4.98
N SER A 132 -0.03 19.37 -5.29
CA SER A 132 0.68 20.34 -4.47
C SER A 132 -0.02 20.45 -3.11
N GLY A 133 0.47 19.66 -2.16
CA GLY A 133 0.14 19.83 -0.75
C GLY A 133 0.52 21.23 -0.29
N ARG A 134 -0.32 21.84 0.54
CA ARG A 134 -0.21 23.21 1.05
C ARG A 134 1.16 23.47 1.68
N ALA A 135 1.66 24.69 1.56
CA ALA A 135 2.72 25.18 2.44
C ALA A 135 2.14 25.39 3.86
N PRO A 136 2.83 25.01 4.96
CA PRO A 136 4.18 24.45 5.05
C PRO A 136 4.14 22.99 5.50
N GLU A 137 3.73 22.04 4.65
CA GLU A 137 3.64 20.64 5.09
C GLU A 137 4.47 19.70 4.22
N ASN A 138 5.50 19.09 4.83
CA ASN A 138 6.13 17.85 4.37
C ASN A 138 5.17 16.63 4.35
N ARG A 139 3.87 16.85 4.60
CA ARG A 139 2.82 15.84 4.58
C ARG A 139 1.95 16.07 3.35
N GLY A 140 2.14 15.22 2.35
CA GLY A 140 1.60 15.36 0.99
C GLY A 140 2.51 14.82 -0.11
N ASN A 141 3.74 14.40 0.25
CA ASN A 141 4.73 13.85 -0.69
C ASN A 141 4.79 12.31 -0.72
N GLY A 142 4.01 11.58 0.09
CA GLY A 142 4.18 10.12 0.29
C GLY A 142 4.16 9.31 -1.00
N LEU A 143 3.09 9.38 -1.79
CA LEU A 143 3.01 8.65 -3.07
C LEU A 143 3.98 9.16 -4.15
N LYS A 144 4.37 10.44 -4.07
CA LYS A 144 5.42 10.99 -4.94
C LYS A 144 6.78 10.39 -4.61
N PHE A 145 7.12 10.29 -3.32
CA PHE A 145 8.33 9.62 -2.85
C PHE A 145 8.31 8.15 -3.28
N VAL A 146 7.20 7.44 -3.02
CA VAL A 146 7.03 6.04 -3.44
C VAL A 146 7.34 5.89 -4.92
N ARG A 147 6.63 6.63 -5.77
CA ARG A 147 6.81 6.60 -7.23
C ARG A 147 8.25 6.88 -7.65
N GLN A 148 8.88 7.91 -7.09
CA GLN A 148 10.25 8.28 -7.45
C GLN A 148 11.25 7.18 -7.08
N THR A 149 11.12 6.61 -5.89
CA THR A 149 11.98 5.52 -5.43
C THR A 149 11.76 4.25 -6.26
N ILE A 150 10.52 3.90 -6.61
CA ILE A 150 10.25 2.74 -7.49
C ILE A 150 11.01 2.89 -8.81
N HIS A 151 10.92 4.05 -9.44
CA HIS A 151 11.63 4.34 -10.69
C HIS A 151 13.16 4.30 -10.49
N ASP A 152 13.69 5.03 -9.52
CA ASP A 152 15.14 5.20 -9.35
C ASP A 152 15.85 3.91 -8.95
N GLN A 153 15.17 3.06 -8.19
CA GLN A 153 15.69 1.77 -7.74
C GLN A 153 15.28 0.60 -8.66
N LYS A 154 14.53 0.87 -9.75
CA LYS A 154 14.01 -0.14 -10.69
C LYS A 154 13.21 -1.25 -10.00
N LEU A 155 12.42 -0.86 -9.01
CA LEU A 155 11.52 -1.76 -8.27
C LEU A 155 10.19 -1.88 -9.01
N HIS A 156 9.32 -2.74 -8.49
CA HIS A 156 7.97 -2.90 -9.02
C HIS A 156 6.93 -2.74 -7.92
N LEU A 157 5.89 -1.93 -8.19
CA LEU A 157 4.73 -1.77 -7.33
C LEU A 157 3.43 -2.00 -8.12
N SER A 158 2.66 -3.00 -7.72
CA SER A 158 1.26 -3.15 -8.14
C SER A 158 0.35 -2.57 -7.06
N PHE A 159 -0.46 -1.58 -7.41
CA PHE A 159 -1.35 -0.87 -6.49
C PHE A 159 -2.80 -0.94 -6.97
N TYR A 160 -3.73 -1.24 -6.07
CA TYR A 160 -5.15 -1.40 -6.38
C TYR A 160 -6.01 -0.60 -5.41
N SER A 161 -7.11 -0.05 -5.92
CA SER A 161 -8.15 0.61 -5.11
C SER A 161 -9.46 0.63 -5.89
N GLY A 162 -10.56 0.23 -5.25
CA GLY A 162 -11.87 0.18 -5.91
C GLY A 162 -11.83 -0.76 -7.11
N THR A 163 -12.19 -0.26 -8.28
CA THR A 163 -12.20 -1.00 -9.56
C THR A 163 -10.96 -0.75 -10.43
N ALA A 164 -9.93 -0.07 -9.91
CA ALA A 164 -8.75 0.31 -10.66
C ALA A 164 -7.46 -0.30 -10.10
N GLN A 165 -6.45 -0.36 -10.97
CA GLN A 165 -5.09 -0.75 -10.66
C GLN A 165 -4.07 0.21 -11.30
N ALA A 166 -2.90 0.30 -10.69
CA ALA A 166 -1.73 1.00 -11.19
C ALA A 166 -0.50 0.09 -11.06
N GLU A 167 0.23 -0.08 -12.14
CA GLU A 167 1.52 -0.76 -12.19
C GLU A 167 2.61 0.30 -12.33
N LEU A 168 3.55 0.31 -11.39
CA LEU A 168 4.66 1.24 -11.33
C LEU A 168 5.98 0.48 -11.45
N ASN A 169 6.77 0.85 -12.45
CA ASN A 169 8.16 0.44 -12.65
C ASN A 169 8.93 1.65 -13.24
N ASP A 170 9.56 1.49 -14.41
CA ASP A 170 10.07 2.61 -15.23
C ASP A 170 8.93 3.54 -15.70
N THR A 171 7.71 3.00 -15.83
CA THR A 171 6.52 3.75 -16.26
C THR A 171 5.36 3.53 -15.30
N ILE A 172 4.30 4.34 -15.45
CA ILE A 172 3.08 4.24 -14.65
C ILE A 172 1.92 3.93 -15.58
N ILE A 173 1.44 2.70 -15.49
CA ILE A 173 0.32 2.20 -16.30
C ILE A 173 -0.87 2.02 -15.38
N THR A 174 -1.99 2.64 -15.75
CA THR A 174 -3.25 2.58 -15.02
C THR A 174 -4.30 1.86 -15.84
N GLY A 175 -5.22 1.17 -15.18
CA GLY A 175 -6.30 0.45 -15.84
C GLY A 175 -7.30 -0.14 -14.86
N SER A 176 -8.20 -0.98 -15.37
CA SER A 176 -9.20 -1.67 -14.55
C SER A 176 -8.59 -2.84 -13.79
N ALA A 177 -8.95 -2.98 -12.52
CA ALA A 177 -8.68 -4.19 -11.75
C ALA A 177 -9.64 -5.31 -12.17
N GLN A 178 -9.18 -6.56 -12.14
CA GLN A 178 -10.02 -7.72 -12.43
C GLN A 178 -11.14 -7.93 -11.41
N HIS A 179 -10.93 -7.45 -10.19
CA HIS A 179 -11.84 -7.57 -9.06
C HIS A 179 -11.89 -6.27 -8.29
N MET A 180 -13.04 -6.00 -7.65
CA MET A 180 -13.17 -4.88 -6.74
C MET A 180 -12.28 -5.09 -5.51
N VAL A 181 -11.51 -4.06 -5.17
CA VAL A 181 -10.68 -3.97 -3.97
C VAL A 181 -11.35 -3.01 -2.99
N GLN A 182 -11.73 -3.52 -1.82
CA GLN A 182 -12.17 -2.66 -0.73
C GLN A 182 -10.93 -2.01 -0.08
N GLY A 183 -10.91 -0.68 -0.01
CA GLY A 183 -9.75 0.08 0.43
C GLY A 183 -8.62 0.07 -0.59
N CYS A 184 -7.43 -0.32 -0.17
CA CYS A 184 -6.24 -0.37 -1.03
C CYS A 184 -5.48 -1.70 -0.86
N LEU A 185 -4.79 -2.12 -1.93
CA LEU A 185 -3.82 -3.22 -1.91
C LEU A 185 -2.55 -2.77 -2.62
N ALA A 186 -1.40 -2.93 -1.99
CA ALA A 186 -0.09 -2.60 -2.53
C ALA A 186 0.82 -3.83 -2.44
N ILE A 187 1.44 -4.19 -3.56
CA ILE A 187 2.38 -5.30 -3.68
C ILE A 187 3.70 -4.73 -4.19
N LEU A 188 4.68 -4.64 -3.30
CA LEU A 188 6.03 -4.16 -3.58
C LEU A 188 6.96 -5.35 -3.80
N SER A 189 7.69 -5.34 -4.92
CA SER A 189 8.68 -6.37 -5.27
C SER A 189 10.04 -5.73 -5.52
N PHE A 190 11.09 -6.36 -4.98
CA PHE A 190 12.48 -5.90 -5.01
C PHE A 190 13.40 -6.77 -5.85
#